data_AF-A0A956U616-F1
#
_entry.id   AF-A0A956U616-F1
#
_cell.length_a   1.000
_cell.length_b   1.000
_cell.length_c   1.000
_cell.angle_alpha   90.00
_cell.angle_beta   90.00
_cell.angle_gamma   90.00
#
_symmetry.space_group_name_H-M   'P 1'
#
loop_
_entity.id
_entity.type
_entity.pdbx_description
1 polymer ?
#
loop_
_entity_poly.entity_id
_entity_poly.type
_entity_poly.pdbx_seq_one_letter_code
_entity_poly.pdbx_strand_id
1 'polypeptide(L)'
;MLIDFNCPKCGGSIYENHGLQSRSFWVRLGYWHYIINPGLAFNELVLGQRLPSTMCVCKACELPLHHRAFVPCPGCGALHGLEIQKKFFAFGNYFGLFCPLCQKEIPSLSNFTSSLIKLVTRPLYMIPAKPLKRLWLERRRKLAEAEGIKLLAMNSAEKEQGRFAYLKMGVLWGAIMFFVFWIPLLMGFFAGNLDISFFIMVSMMNLVLWMAGGLAFGGSMMFFLERRGNKELHLDMKELTARMNQDDERDGDIKELP
;
A
#
# COMPACT_ATOMS: atom_id res chain seq x y z
N MET A 1 -18.71 -5.84 5.04
CA MET A 1 -19.38 -4.58 4.66
C MET A 1 -19.24 -4.45 3.16
N LEU A 2 -20.34 -4.54 2.43
CA LEU A 2 -20.35 -4.26 0.99
C LEU A 2 -20.28 -2.74 0.86
N ILE A 3 -19.17 -2.23 0.34
CA ILE A 3 -19.02 -0.81 0.06
C ILE A 3 -19.59 -0.62 -1.33
N ASP A 4 -20.57 0.27 -1.44
CA ASP A 4 -21.02 0.78 -2.74
C ASP A 4 -19.87 1.60 -3.32
N PHE A 5 -19.05 0.94 -4.14
CA PHE A 5 -17.83 1.52 -4.68
C PHE A 5 -18.18 2.22 -5.98
N ASN A 6 -18.11 3.54 -5.96
CA ASN A 6 -18.06 4.34 -7.17
C ASN A 6 -16.68 5.00 -7.26
N CYS A 7 -15.93 4.71 -8.33
CA CYS A 7 -14.58 5.22 -8.48
C CYS A 7 -14.60 6.75 -8.58
N PRO A 8 -13.94 7.47 -7.65
CA PRO A 8 -13.92 8.93 -7.68
C PRO A 8 -13.26 9.53 -8.92
N LYS A 9 -12.47 8.74 -9.67
CA LYS A 9 -11.72 9.22 -10.83
C LYS A 9 -12.44 9.02 -12.16
N CYS A 10 -13.17 7.92 -12.33
CA CYS A 10 -13.82 7.62 -13.62
C CYS A 10 -15.33 7.34 -13.52
N GLY A 11 -15.92 7.31 -12.32
CA GLY A 11 -17.33 6.97 -12.13
C GLY A 11 -17.67 5.48 -12.34
N GLY A 12 -16.67 4.63 -12.49
CA GLY A 12 -16.86 3.19 -12.69
C GLY A 12 -17.11 2.45 -11.37
N SER A 13 -18.02 1.47 -11.39
CA SER A 13 -18.38 0.66 -10.22
C SER A 13 -17.64 -0.68 -10.11
N ILE A 14 -16.89 -1.09 -11.15
CA ILE A 14 -16.14 -2.34 -11.14
C ILE A 14 -14.80 -2.17 -10.42
N TYR A 15 -14.60 -2.97 -9.37
CA TYR A 15 -13.35 -2.97 -8.61
C TYR A 15 -12.88 -4.37 -8.25
N GLU A 16 -11.60 -4.45 -7.88
CA GLU A 16 -10.98 -5.62 -7.24
C GLU A 16 -10.73 -5.31 -5.77
N ASN A 17 -11.10 -6.23 -4.89
CA ASN A 17 -10.72 -6.15 -3.49
C ASN A 17 -9.31 -6.75 -3.31
N HIS A 18 -8.39 -5.91 -2.85
CA HIS A 18 -7.04 -6.28 -2.45
C HIS A 18 -7.01 -6.43 -0.93
N GLY A 19 -6.67 -7.62 -0.47
CA GLY A 19 -6.71 -8.02 0.93
C GLY A 19 -6.40 -9.50 1.07
N LEU A 20 -6.46 -10.02 2.29
CA LEU A 20 -6.32 -11.47 2.54
C LEU A 20 -7.39 -12.30 1.81
N GLN A 21 -8.56 -11.71 1.57
CA GLN A 21 -9.67 -12.33 0.84
C GLN A 21 -9.62 -12.07 -0.68
N SER A 22 -8.52 -11.52 -1.21
CA SER A 22 -8.42 -11.24 -2.64
C SER A 22 -8.51 -12.51 -3.48
N ARG A 23 -9.11 -12.41 -4.67
CA ARG A 23 -9.15 -13.52 -5.65
C ARG A 23 -7.76 -13.78 -6.24
N SER A 24 -6.93 -12.74 -6.37
CA SER A 24 -5.57 -12.86 -6.90
C SER A 24 -4.65 -13.54 -5.90
N PHE A 25 -4.07 -14.68 -6.31
CA PHE A 25 -3.09 -15.41 -5.52
C PHE A 25 -1.91 -14.51 -5.11
N TRP A 26 -1.38 -13.71 -6.04
CA TRP A 26 -0.25 -12.82 -5.80
C TRP A 26 -0.55 -11.72 -4.78
N VAL A 27 -1.78 -11.18 -4.81
CA VAL A 27 -2.20 -10.18 -3.82
C VAL A 27 -2.29 -10.81 -2.44
N ARG A 28 -2.90 -12.00 -2.31
CA ARG A 28 -2.94 -12.72 -1.04
C ARG A 28 -1.54 -13.05 -0.52
N LEU A 29 -0.65 -13.50 -1.40
CA LEU A 29 0.72 -13.81 -1.05
C LEU A 29 1.46 -12.57 -0.54
N GLY A 30 1.27 -11.40 -1.17
CA GLY A 30 1.83 -10.14 -0.68
C GLY A 30 1.33 -9.75 0.71
N TYR A 31 0.04 -9.97 1.00
CA TYR A 31 -0.52 -9.74 2.34
C TYR A 31 0.05 -10.74 3.37
N TRP A 32 0.19 -12.01 3.02
CA TRP A 32 0.83 -13.01 3.90
C TRP A 32 2.29 -12.72 4.16
N HIS A 33 3.04 -12.30 3.12
CA HIS A 33 4.40 -11.83 3.26
C HIS A 33 4.48 -10.69 4.27
N TYR A 34 3.55 -9.73 4.21
CA TYR A 34 3.48 -8.64 5.18
C TYR A 34 3.26 -9.13 6.61
N ILE A 35 2.41 -10.13 6.81
CA ILE A 35 2.11 -10.68 8.15
C ILE A 35 3.32 -11.42 8.74
N ILE A 36 4.01 -12.23 7.94
CA ILE A 36 4.98 -13.20 8.46
C ILE A 36 6.41 -12.64 8.46
N ASN A 37 6.75 -11.73 7.56
CA ASN A 37 8.13 -11.26 7.40
C ASN A 37 8.61 -10.46 8.62
N PRO A 38 9.59 -10.95 9.41
CA PRO A 38 10.07 -10.26 10.60
C PRO A 38 10.76 -8.93 10.27
N GLY A 39 11.33 -8.77 9.07
CA GLY A 39 11.93 -7.51 8.64
C GLY A 39 10.91 -6.38 8.52
N LEU A 40 9.65 -6.69 8.21
CA LEU A 40 8.57 -5.69 8.17
C LEU A 40 8.09 -5.26 9.55
N ALA A 41 8.45 -6.00 10.61
CA ALA A 41 8.18 -5.55 11.98
C ALA A 41 8.97 -4.27 12.31
N PHE A 42 10.19 -4.13 11.79
CA PHE A 42 10.96 -2.89 11.91
C PHE A 42 10.19 -1.71 11.27
N ASN A 43 9.63 -1.92 10.07
CA ASN A 43 8.85 -0.89 9.40
C ASN A 43 7.61 -0.48 10.20
N GLU A 44 6.89 -1.43 10.81
CA GLU A 44 5.73 -1.12 11.64
C GLU A 44 6.08 -0.45 12.97
N LEU A 45 7.11 -0.95 13.67
CA LEU A 45 7.43 -0.53 15.04
C LEU A 45 8.27 0.75 15.07
N VAL A 46 9.26 0.84 14.19
CA VAL A 46 10.24 1.93 14.18
C VAL A 46 9.83 3.03 13.22
N LEU A 47 9.45 2.67 11.98
CA LEU A 47 9.06 3.66 10.98
C LEU A 47 7.58 4.03 11.07
N GLY A 48 6.75 3.24 11.75
CA GLY A 48 5.30 3.43 11.79
C GLY A 48 4.66 3.25 10.41
N GLN A 49 5.23 2.44 9.52
CA GLN A 49 4.62 2.13 8.22
C GLN A 49 3.46 1.15 8.42
N ARG A 50 2.31 1.40 7.77
CA ARG A 50 1.12 0.55 7.89
C ARG A 50 0.54 0.22 6.51
N LEU A 51 0.21 -1.05 6.30
CA LEU A 51 -0.55 -1.49 5.14
C LEU A 51 -2.05 -1.53 5.50
N PRO A 52 -2.98 -1.06 4.63
CA PRO A 52 -4.40 -1.16 4.91
C PRO A 52 -4.83 -2.63 4.88
N SER A 53 -5.74 -3.01 5.78
CA SER A 53 -6.28 -4.38 5.81
C SER A 53 -7.02 -4.73 4.51
N THR A 54 -7.63 -3.74 3.87
CA THR A 54 -8.35 -3.86 2.61
C THR A 54 -8.12 -2.63 1.73
N MET A 55 -8.01 -2.84 0.43
CA MET A 55 -7.95 -1.78 -0.59
C MET A 55 -8.88 -2.15 -1.75
N CYS A 56 -9.50 -1.16 -2.38
CA CYS A 56 -10.31 -1.31 -3.57
C CYS A 56 -9.55 -0.76 -4.77
N VAL A 57 -9.40 -1.56 -5.83
CA VAL A 57 -8.73 -1.15 -7.06
C VAL A 57 -9.75 -1.06 -8.18
N CYS A 58 -9.99 0.14 -8.70
CA CYS A 58 -10.92 0.32 -9.83
C CYS A 58 -10.36 -0.38 -11.08
N LYS A 59 -11.15 -1.25 -11.73
CA LYS A 59 -10.72 -1.93 -12.97
C LYS A 59 -10.98 -1.11 -14.23
N ALA A 60 -11.91 -0.15 -14.15
CA ALA A 60 -12.33 0.69 -15.27
C ALA A 60 -11.35 1.86 -15.57
N CYS A 61 -10.51 2.26 -14.63
CA CYS A 61 -9.55 3.36 -14.87
C CYS A 61 -8.35 2.89 -15.70
N GLU A 62 -8.03 3.58 -16.79
CA GLU A 62 -6.79 3.39 -17.58
C GLU A 62 -5.52 3.88 -16.86
N LEU A 63 -5.66 4.36 -15.63
CA LEU A 63 -4.55 4.83 -14.82
C LEU A 63 -3.69 3.65 -14.30
N PRO A 64 -2.40 3.89 -13.99
CA PRO A 64 -1.57 2.95 -13.27
C PRO A 64 -2.21 2.49 -11.95
N LEU A 65 -1.84 1.28 -11.48
CA LEU A 65 -2.43 0.64 -10.31
C LEU A 65 -2.46 1.56 -9.08
N HIS A 66 -1.35 2.24 -8.82
CA HIS A 66 -1.18 3.12 -7.66
C HIS A 66 -2.08 4.37 -7.69
N HIS A 67 -2.56 4.78 -8.86
CA HIS A 67 -3.49 5.90 -9.02
C HIS A 67 -4.96 5.48 -8.98
N ARG A 68 -5.29 4.20 -9.15
CA ARG A 68 -6.67 3.67 -9.13
C ARG A 68 -6.95 2.76 -7.94
N ALA A 69 -6.03 2.72 -6.98
CA ALA A 69 -6.16 2.03 -5.71
C ALA A 69 -6.65 3.00 -4.64
N PHE A 70 -7.65 2.56 -3.88
CA PHE A 70 -8.33 3.33 -2.86
C PHE A 70 -8.40 2.53 -1.56
N VAL A 71 -8.27 3.22 -0.43
CA VAL A 71 -8.44 2.70 0.92
C VAL A 71 -9.80 3.17 1.43
N PRO A 72 -10.76 2.25 1.65
CA PRO A 72 -12.04 2.61 2.22
C PRO A 72 -11.93 2.92 3.71
N CYS A 73 -12.56 4.00 4.15
CA CYS A 73 -12.71 4.32 5.56
C CYS A 73 -14.01 3.69 6.12
N PRO A 74 -13.94 2.78 7.11
CA PRO A 74 -15.14 2.18 7.70
C PRO A 74 -15.92 3.17 8.59
N GLY A 75 -15.32 4.31 8.94
CA GLY A 75 -15.93 5.30 9.83
C GLY A 75 -16.92 6.23 9.13
N CYS A 76 -16.61 6.68 7.91
CA CYS A 76 -17.44 7.61 7.12
C CYS A 76 -17.74 7.13 5.70
N GLY A 77 -17.27 5.96 5.29
CA GLY A 77 -17.47 5.42 3.93
C GLY A 77 -16.61 6.07 2.86
N ALA A 78 -15.81 7.10 3.18
CA ALA A 78 -14.98 7.78 2.20
C ALA A 78 -13.92 6.85 1.58
N LEU A 79 -13.70 6.99 0.28
CA LEU A 79 -12.64 6.33 -0.46
C LEU A 79 -11.44 7.26 -0.57
N HIS A 80 -10.35 6.90 0.09
CA HIS A 80 -9.10 7.65 0.02
C HIS A 80 -8.18 7.03 -1.02
N GLY A 81 -7.59 7.78 -1.95
CA GLY A 81 -6.54 7.20 -2.79
C GLY A 81 -5.30 6.85 -1.97
N LEU A 82 -4.30 6.20 -2.58
CA LEU A 82 -3.03 5.88 -1.90
C LEU A 82 -2.24 7.12 -1.48
N GLU A 83 -2.69 8.34 -1.78
CA GLU A 83 -2.08 9.57 -1.28
C GLU A 83 -2.11 9.66 0.25
N ILE A 84 -3.08 9.02 0.93
CA ILE A 84 -3.04 8.88 2.41
C ILE A 84 -1.88 8.01 2.91
N GLN A 85 -1.11 7.40 2.00
CA GLN A 85 0.11 6.65 2.26
C GLN A 85 1.33 7.26 1.58
N LYS A 86 1.23 8.47 1.02
CA LYS A 86 2.36 9.18 0.39
C LYS A 86 3.01 10.16 1.39
N LYS A 87 4.29 10.46 1.16
CA LYS A 87 5.09 11.47 1.90
C LYS A 87 5.02 11.27 3.43
N PHE A 88 4.63 12.32 4.18
CA PHE A 88 4.57 12.34 5.65
C PHE A 88 3.49 11.42 6.25
N PHE A 89 2.58 10.90 5.42
CA PHE A 89 1.57 9.93 5.81
C PHE A 89 1.96 8.47 5.51
N ALA A 90 3.07 8.21 4.81
CA ALA A 90 3.59 6.84 4.62
C ALA A 90 4.12 6.24 5.94
N PHE A 91 4.75 7.07 6.77
CA PHE A 91 5.44 6.73 8.00
C PHE A 91 4.81 7.40 9.21
N GLY A 92 5.15 6.93 10.41
CA GLY A 92 4.67 7.47 11.68
C GLY A 92 3.23 7.06 12.04
N ASN A 93 2.63 6.10 11.34
CA ASN A 93 1.30 5.53 11.62
C ASN A 93 1.36 4.47 12.73
N TYR A 94 1.96 4.81 13.88
CA TYR A 94 2.19 3.87 14.97
C TYR A 94 0.90 3.24 15.51
N PHE A 95 -0.19 4.01 15.55
CA PHE A 95 -1.49 3.54 16.06
C PHE A 95 -2.47 3.09 14.97
N GLY A 96 -2.11 3.22 13.69
CA GLY A 96 -2.98 2.89 12.56
C GLY A 96 -2.99 3.99 11.50
N LEU A 97 -3.67 3.74 10.39
CA LEU A 97 -3.87 4.75 9.34
C LEU A 97 -4.92 5.77 9.82
N PHE A 98 -4.73 7.05 9.50
CA PHE A 98 -5.62 8.12 9.97
C PHE A 98 -6.52 8.61 8.83
N CYS A 99 -7.85 8.63 9.04
CA CYS A 99 -8.78 9.23 8.09
C CYS A 99 -8.87 10.75 8.32
N PRO A 100 -8.55 11.59 7.32
CA PRO A 100 -8.61 13.05 7.47
C PRO A 100 -10.04 13.60 7.61
N LEU A 101 -11.04 12.88 7.09
CA LEU A 101 -12.44 13.35 7.07
C LEU A 101 -13.15 13.10 8.41
N CYS A 102 -13.13 11.87 8.89
CA CYS A 102 -13.82 11.51 10.14
C CYS A 102 -12.90 11.41 11.36
N GLN A 103 -11.59 11.61 11.17
CA GLN A 103 -10.56 11.57 12.22
C GLN A 103 -10.50 10.24 13.01
N LYS A 104 -11.01 9.16 12.41
CA LYS A 104 -10.97 7.79 12.97
C LYS A 104 -9.82 7.00 12.34
N GLU A 105 -9.42 5.94 13.02
CA GLU A 105 -8.40 5.00 12.53
C GLU A 105 -8.99 4.10 11.44
N ILE A 106 -8.25 3.93 10.35
CA ILE A 106 -8.54 2.96 9.31
C ILE A 106 -7.83 1.65 9.66
N PRO A 107 -8.53 0.49 9.66
CA PRO A 107 -7.96 -0.80 9.99
C PRO A 107 -6.76 -1.14 9.10
N SER A 108 -5.63 -1.39 9.75
CA SER A 108 -4.38 -1.79 9.11
C SER A 108 -4.05 -3.24 9.41
N LEU A 109 -3.29 -3.85 8.52
CA LEU A 109 -2.71 -5.17 8.74
C LEU A 109 -1.70 -5.09 9.90
N SER A 110 -1.58 -6.18 10.64
CA SER A 110 -0.60 -6.31 11.73
C SER A 110 0.36 -7.44 11.40
N ASN A 111 1.65 -7.14 11.43
CA ASN A 111 2.69 -8.14 11.35
C ASN A 111 2.73 -9.00 12.63
N PHE A 112 2.93 -10.30 12.46
CA PHE A 112 2.97 -11.27 13.55
C PHE A 112 4.11 -10.97 14.53
N THR A 113 5.31 -10.72 14.01
CA THR A 113 6.50 -10.38 14.80
C THR A 113 6.32 -9.06 15.55
N SER A 114 5.74 -8.04 14.92
CA SER A 114 5.37 -6.79 15.61
C SER A 114 4.40 -7.05 16.77
N SER A 115 3.42 -7.92 16.55
CA SER A 115 2.40 -8.25 17.54
C SER A 115 3.02 -9.00 18.73
N LEU A 116 3.93 -9.93 18.46
CA LEU A 116 4.70 -10.64 19.48
C LEU A 116 5.58 -9.69 20.29
N ILE A 117 6.32 -8.80 19.63
CA ILE A 117 7.15 -7.80 20.32
C ILE A 117 6.29 -6.91 21.21
N LYS A 118 5.16 -6.39 20.71
CA LYS A 118 4.21 -5.59 21.51
C LYS A 118 3.64 -6.36 22.69
N LEU A 119 3.40 -7.66 22.54
CA LEU A 119 2.91 -8.51 23.62
C LEU A 119 3.97 -8.67 24.72
N VAL A 120 5.21 -8.97 24.36
CA VAL A 120 6.33 -9.14 25.30
C VAL A 120 6.68 -7.80 25.97
N THR A 121 6.66 -6.71 25.21
CA THR A 121 6.96 -5.34 25.71
C THR A 121 5.75 -4.64 26.33
N ARG A 122 4.60 -5.32 26.43
CA ARG A 122 3.34 -4.72 26.91
C ARG A 122 3.46 -4.02 28.27
N PRO A 123 4.17 -4.56 29.29
CA PRO A 123 4.32 -3.87 30.57
C PRO A 123 4.95 -2.48 30.43
N LEU A 124 5.92 -2.33 29.51
CA LEU A 124 6.60 -1.06 29.27
C LEU A 124 5.73 -0.08 28.47
N TYR A 125 4.95 -0.57 27.50
CA TYR A 125 4.12 0.27 26.63
C TYR A 125 2.81 0.74 27.27
N MET A 126 2.28 0.05 28.28
CA MET A 126 0.99 0.42 28.88
C MET A 126 1.03 1.77 29.61
N ILE A 127 2.19 2.16 30.15
CA ILE A 127 2.34 3.40 30.93
C ILE A 127 2.17 4.64 30.05
N PRO A 128 2.89 4.81 28.92
CA PRO A 128 2.74 6.00 28.07
C PRO A 128 1.75 5.84 26.90
N ALA A 129 1.10 4.69 26.73
CA ALA A 129 0.28 4.41 25.54
C ALA A 129 -0.84 5.45 25.28
N LYS A 130 -1.61 5.80 26.32
CA LYS A 130 -2.72 6.77 26.20
C LYS A 130 -2.25 8.19 25.83
N PRO A 131 -1.28 8.80 26.54
CA PRO A 131 -0.81 10.14 26.19
C PRO A 131 -0.12 10.16 24.82
N LEU A 132 0.67 9.14 24.48
CA LEU A 132 1.30 9.03 23.16
C LEU A 132 0.25 8.94 22.04
N LYS A 133 -0.82 8.16 22.23
CA LYS A 133 -1.92 8.06 21.25
C LYS A 133 -2.63 9.40 21.08
N ARG A 134 -2.87 10.16 22.15
CA ARG A 134 -3.48 11.49 22.09
C ARG A 134 -2.59 12.49 21.34
N LEU A 135 -1.31 12.56 21.67
CA LEU A 135 -0.33 13.42 20.98
C LEU A 135 -0.19 13.05 19.51
N TRP A 136 -0.20 11.75 19.22
CA TRP A 136 -0.17 11.25 17.86
C TRP A 136 -1.40 11.67 17.06
N LEU A 137 -2.61 11.49 17.61
CA LEU A 137 -3.86 11.91 16.98
C LEU A 137 -3.88 13.42 16.73
N GLU A 138 -3.45 14.23 17.70
CA GLU A 138 -3.38 15.68 17.54
C GLU A 138 -2.41 16.09 16.43
N ARG A 139 -1.22 15.48 16.39
CA ARG A 139 -0.25 15.70 15.30
C ARG A 139 -0.84 15.29 13.95
N ARG A 140 -1.55 14.17 13.87
CA ARG A 140 -2.21 13.72 12.64
C ARG A 140 -3.34 14.63 12.19
N ARG A 141 -4.14 15.16 13.12
CA ARG A 141 -5.17 16.17 12.81
C ARG A 141 -4.54 17.44 12.23
N LYS A 142 -3.53 17.99 12.89
CA LYS A 142 -2.81 19.18 12.39
C LYS A 142 -2.21 18.96 11.00
N LEU A 143 -1.60 17.80 10.77
CA LEU A 143 -1.10 17.42 9.45
C LEU A 143 -2.22 17.27 8.42
N ALA A 144 -3.33 16.64 8.80
CA ALA A 144 -4.49 16.44 7.92
C ALA A 144 -5.22 17.76 7.60
N GLU A 145 -5.22 18.74 8.50
CA GLU A 145 -5.74 20.08 8.23
C GLU A 145 -4.81 20.83 7.27
N ALA A 146 -3.50 20.81 7.53
CA ALA A 146 -2.50 21.43 6.65
C ALA A 146 -2.45 20.78 5.25
N GLU A 147 -2.63 19.47 5.17
CA GLU A 147 -2.69 18.73 3.91
C GLU A 147 -4.10 18.68 3.31
N GLY A 148 -5.18 18.83 4.08
CA GLY A 148 -6.57 18.82 3.59
C GLY A 148 -6.81 19.94 2.58
N ILE A 149 -6.17 21.09 2.80
CA ILE A 149 -6.12 22.21 1.84
C ILE A 149 -5.44 21.78 0.52
N LYS A 150 -4.47 20.84 0.56
CA LYS A 150 -3.75 20.32 -0.61
C LYS A 150 -4.43 19.09 -1.23
N LEU A 151 -5.01 18.18 -0.44
CA LEU A 151 -5.70 16.98 -0.90
C LEU A 151 -6.97 17.32 -1.68
N LEU A 152 -7.69 18.40 -1.29
CA LEU A 152 -8.80 18.95 -2.08
C LEU A 152 -8.31 19.58 -3.41
N ALA A 153 -7.10 20.16 -3.44
CA ALA A 153 -6.48 20.70 -4.65
C ALA A 153 -5.86 19.63 -5.57
N MET A 154 -5.56 18.43 -5.05
CA MET A 154 -4.91 17.31 -5.75
C MET A 154 -5.89 16.34 -6.44
N ASN A 155 -7.10 16.81 -6.76
CA ASN A 155 -7.85 16.30 -7.91
C ASN A 155 -7.18 16.65 -9.25
N SER A 156 -6.07 17.40 -9.22
CA SER A 156 -5.24 17.72 -10.38
C SER A 156 -4.32 16.54 -10.75
N ALA A 157 -4.27 16.24 -12.04
CA ALA A 157 -3.46 15.21 -12.68
C ALA A 157 -2.04 15.13 -12.08
N GLU A 158 -1.85 14.17 -11.17
CA GLU A 158 -0.56 13.97 -10.53
C GLU A 158 0.45 13.49 -11.59
N LYS A 159 1.67 14.03 -11.53
CA LYS A 159 2.72 13.72 -12.50
C LYS A 159 3.03 12.22 -12.43
N GLU A 160 2.74 11.50 -13.52
CA GLU A 160 2.99 10.07 -13.66
C GLU A 160 4.45 9.80 -13.27
N GLN A 161 4.64 8.92 -12.29
CA GLN A 161 5.95 8.59 -11.80
C GLN A 161 6.67 7.80 -12.89
N GLY A 162 7.62 8.45 -13.58
CA GLY A 162 8.26 7.84 -14.76
C GLY A 162 8.88 6.47 -14.44
N ARG A 163 8.82 5.53 -15.39
CA ARG A 163 9.30 4.14 -15.25
C ARG A 163 10.69 4.03 -14.61
N PHE A 164 11.59 4.96 -14.92
CA PHE A 164 12.93 5.02 -14.35
C PHE A 164 12.97 5.28 -12.83
N ALA A 165 11.92 5.82 -12.23
CA ALA A 165 11.83 6.03 -10.79
C ALA A 165 11.85 4.70 -10.03
N TYR A 166 11.14 3.67 -10.50
CA TYR A 166 11.14 2.35 -9.86
C TYR A 166 12.48 1.65 -9.99
N LEU A 167 13.15 1.78 -11.14
CA LEU A 167 14.50 1.27 -11.33
C LEU A 167 15.51 1.97 -10.41
N LYS A 168 15.42 3.30 -10.29
CA LYS A 168 16.23 4.07 -9.33
C LYS A 168 15.99 3.62 -7.89
N MET A 169 14.73 3.41 -7.49
CA MET A 169 14.39 2.86 -6.16
C MET A 169 14.97 1.46 -5.97
N GLY A 170 14.90 0.59 -6.97
CA GLY A 170 15.47 -0.75 -6.92
C GLY A 170 16.99 -0.75 -6.79
N VAL A 171 17.69 0.08 -7.55
CA VAL A 171 19.15 0.26 -7.44
C VAL A 171 19.54 0.81 -6.07
N LEU A 172 18.84 1.83 -5.58
CA LEU A 172 19.07 2.39 -4.25
C LEU A 172 18.88 1.33 -3.16
N TRP A 173 17.83 0.52 -3.27
CA TRP A 173 17.56 -0.58 -2.35
C TRP A 173 18.66 -1.65 -2.39
N GLY A 174 19.10 -2.05 -3.59
CA GLY A 174 20.22 -2.97 -3.78
C GLY A 174 21.51 -2.46 -3.14
N ALA A 175 21.81 -1.17 -3.30
CA ALA A 175 22.96 -0.53 -2.67
C ALA A 175 22.87 -0.54 -1.13
N ILE A 176 21.70 -0.19 -0.57
CA ILE A 176 21.47 -0.26 0.89
C ILE A 176 21.69 -1.68 1.40
N MET A 177 21.13 -2.69 0.73
CA MET A 177 21.28 -4.08 1.14
C MET A 177 22.73 -4.57 1.02
N PHE A 178 23.45 -4.17 -0.02
CA PHE A 178 24.87 -4.44 -0.13
C PHE A 178 25.62 -3.98 1.14
N PHE A 179 25.42 -2.72 1.57
CA PHE A 179 26.09 -2.21 2.77
C PHE A 179 25.67 -2.93 4.06
N VAL A 180 24.37 -3.23 4.22
CA VAL A 180 23.87 -3.95 5.40
C VAL A 180 24.57 -5.30 5.57
N PHE A 181 24.78 -6.04 4.47
CA PHE A 181 25.46 -7.34 4.50
C PHE A 181 26.98 -7.25 4.41
N TRP A 182 27.51 -6.15 3.87
CA TRP A 182 28.95 -5.93 3.76
C TRP A 182 29.58 -5.47 5.08
N ILE A 183 28.86 -4.73 5.93
CA ILE A 183 29.38 -4.26 7.23
C ILE A 183 29.82 -5.41 8.15
N PRO A 184 29.03 -6.46 8.40
CA PRO A 184 29.48 -7.60 9.21
C PRO A 184 30.68 -8.33 8.61
N LEU A 185 30.73 -8.44 7.28
CA LEU A 185 31.86 -9.04 6.56
C LEU A 185 33.14 -8.21 6.78
N LEU A 186 33.04 -6.89 6.70
CA LEU A 186 34.12 -5.96 6.97
C LEU A 186 34.61 -6.05 8.42
N MET A 187 33.69 -6.14 9.39
CA MET A 187 34.04 -6.34 10.80
C MET A 187 34.77 -7.67 11.03
N GLY A 188 34.32 -8.75 10.38
CA GLY A 188 35.00 -10.05 10.44
C GLY A 188 36.42 -10.00 9.87
N PHE A 189 36.62 -9.25 8.78
CA PHE A 189 37.95 -9.05 8.19
C PHE A 189 38.89 -8.27 9.13
N PHE A 190 38.46 -7.14 9.68
CA PHE A 190 39.29 -6.36 10.61
C PHE A 190 39.54 -7.07 11.95
N ALA A 191 38.65 -7.98 12.36
CA ALA A 191 38.87 -8.83 13.52
C ALA A 191 39.90 -9.95 13.26
N GLY A 192 40.45 -10.07 12.04
CA GLY A 192 41.42 -11.11 11.67
C GLY A 192 40.79 -12.49 11.44
N ASN A 193 39.46 -12.57 11.36
CA ASN A 193 38.74 -13.84 11.22
C ASN A 193 38.60 -14.30 9.76
N LEU A 194 38.91 -13.43 8.79
CA LEU A 194 38.73 -13.70 7.37
C LEU A 194 40.02 -13.47 6.58
N ASP A 195 40.34 -14.42 5.72
CA ASP A 195 41.40 -14.28 4.73
C ASP A 195 41.05 -13.18 3.69
N ILE A 196 42.07 -12.49 3.18
CA ILE A 196 41.89 -11.38 2.23
C ILE A 196 41.28 -11.84 0.90
N SER A 197 41.68 -13.01 0.39
CA SER A 197 41.13 -13.55 -0.86
C SER A 197 39.67 -13.94 -0.68
N PHE A 198 39.33 -14.53 0.48
CA PHE A 198 37.94 -14.83 0.82
C PHE A 198 37.08 -13.56 0.96
N PHE A 199 37.58 -12.54 1.66
CA PHE A 199 36.88 -11.26 1.83
C PHE A 199 36.56 -10.58 0.49
N ILE A 200 37.53 -10.53 -0.43
CA ILE A 200 37.35 -9.91 -1.76
C ILE A 200 36.32 -10.70 -2.56
N MET A 201 36.44 -12.03 -2.63
CA MET A 201 35.53 -12.89 -3.38
C MET A 201 34.08 -12.72 -2.90
N VAL A 202 33.84 -12.83 -1.59
CA VAL A 202 32.50 -12.70 -1.01
C VAL A 202 31.95 -11.29 -1.21
N SER A 203 32.79 -10.25 -1.07
CA SER A 203 32.37 -8.87 -1.32
C SER A 203 31.90 -8.65 -2.76
N MET A 204 32.61 -9.20 -3.75
CA MET A 204 32.22 -9.09 -5.16
C MET A 204 30.94 -9.86 -5.46
N MET A 205 30.81 -11.09 -4.96
CA MET A 205 29.57 -11.87 -5.09
C MET A 205 28.39 -11.15 -4.45
N ASN A 206 28.57 -10.58 -3.26
CA ASN A 206 27.57 -9.82 -2.54
C ASN A 206 27.12 -8.59 -3.35
N LEU A 207 28.07 -7.85 -3.93
CA LEU A 207 27.76 -6.70 -4.79
C LEU A 207 26.92 -7.09 -6.00
N VAL A 208 27.34 -8.13 -6.74
CA VAL A 208 26.62 -8.60 -7.92
C VAL A 208 25.20 -9.07 -7.55
N LEU A 209 25.08 -9.88 -6.49
CA LEU A 209 23.81 -10.42 -6.02
C LEU A 209 22.83 -9.30 -5.63
N TRP A 210 23.25 -8.33 -4.83
CA TRP A 210 22.36 -7.27 -4.35
C TRP A 210 22.02 -6.24 -5.42
N MET A 211 22.94 -5.94 -6.34
CA MET A 211 22.65 -5.06 -7.48
C MET A 211 21.68 -5.72 -8.46
N ALA A 212 21.89 -7.00 -8.79
CA ALA A 212 20.97 -7.78 -9.62
C ALA A 212 19.60 -7.93 -8.95
N GLY A 213 19.57 -8.26 -7.65
CA GLY A 213 18.34 -8.35 -6.86
C GLY A 213 17.60 -7.01 -6.77
N GLY A 214 18.31 -5.90 -6.58
CA GLY A 214 17.74 -4.56 -6.56
C GLY A 214 17.10 -4.17 -7.91
N LEU A 215 17.77 -4.48 -9.02
CA LEU A 215 17.22 -4.26 -10.37
C LEU A 215 16.00 -5.13 -10.63
N ALA A 216 16.05 -6.43 -10.29
CA ALA A 216 14.92 -7.34 -10.42
C ALA A 216 13.71 -6.86 -9.59
N PHE A 217 13.96 -6.40 -8.36
CA PHE A 217 12.95 -5.80 -7.50
C PHE A 217 12.35 -4.54 -8.14
N GLY A 218 13.17 -3.59 -8.58
CA GLY A 218 12.70 -2.37 -9.24
C GLY A 218 11.91 -2.64 -10.53
N GLY A 219 12.36 -3.59 -11.35
CA GLY A 219 11.67 -4.03 -12.56
C GLY A 219 10.34 -4.70 -12.26
N SER A 220 10.27 -5.55 -11.23
CA SER A 220 9.02 -6.17 -10.80
C SER A 220 8.01 -5.12 -10.32
N MET A 221 8.45 -4.15 -9.51
CA MET A 221 7.61 -3.06 -9.03
C MET A 221 7.08 -2.21 -10.18
N MET A 222 7.93 -1.89 -11.16
CA MET A 222 7.50 -1.21 -12.39
C MET A 222 6.40 -2.02 -13.10
N PHE A 223 6.61 -3.32 -13.33
CA PHE A 223 5.63 -4.16 -14.02
C PHE A 223 4.27 -4.23 -13.30
N PHE A 224 4.27 -4.38 -11.97
CA PHE A 224 3.04 -4.51 -11.20
C PHE A 224 2.32 -3.17 -11.00
N LEU A 225 3.04 -2.11 -10.67
CA LEU A 225 2.43 -0.81 -10.33
C LEU A 225 2.01 0.00 -11.56
N GLU A 226 2.63 -0.24 -12.72
CA GLU A 226 2.25 0.39 -14.00
C GLU A 226 1.10 -0.34 -14.71
N ARG A 227 0.56 -1.41 -14.12
CA ARG A 227 -0.57 -2.13 -14.72
C ARG A 227 -1.82 -1.24 -14.78
N ARG A 228 -2.20 -0.88 -16.00
CA ARG A 228 -3.40 -0.08 -16.30
C ARG A 228 -4.68 -0.92 -16.23
N GLY A 229 -5.81 -0.28 -15.94
CA GLY A 229 -7.13 -0.91 -16.05
C GLY A 229 -7.66 -0.90 -17.48
N ASN A 230 -8.82 -1.51 -17.71
CA ASN A 230 -9.49 -1.55 -19.01
C ASN A 230 -10.74 -0.66 -18.97
N LYS A 231 -10.79 0.36 -19.85
CA LYS A 231 -11.92 1.29 -19.96
C LYS A 231 -13.18 0.66 -20.56
N GLU A 232 -13.03 -0.37 -21.39
CA GLU A 232 -14.15 -1.07 -22.04
C GLU A 232 -15.09 -1.68 -20.99
N LEU A 233 -14.54 -2.14 -19.86
CA LEU A 233 -15.31 -2.63 -18.72
C LEU A 233 -16.35 -1.60 -18.21
N HIS A 234 -16.09 -0.31 -18.34
CA HIS A 234 -17.06 0.72 -17.97
C HIS A 234 -18.21 0.82 -18.98
N LEU A 235 -17.90 0.69 -20.28
CA LEU A 235 -18.86 0.80 -21.37
C LEU A 235 -19.79 -0.41 -21.38
N ASP A 236 -19.24 -1.62 -21.23
CA ASP A 236 -20.00 -2.87 -21.17
C ASP A 236 -21.03 -2.85 -20.05
N MET A 237 -20.69 -2.31 -18.87
CA MET A 237 -21.63 -2.20 -17.77
C MET A 237 -22.72 -1.16 -18.01
N LYS A 238 -22.40 -0.01 -18.61
CA LYS A 238 -23.43 0.98 -18.99
C LYS A 238 -24.40 0.38 -20.00
N GLU A 239 -23.88 -0.38 -20.96
CA GLU A 239 -24.69 -1.07 -21.96
C GLU A 239 -25.56 -2.18 -21.33
N LEU A 240 -24.99 -2.98 -20.41
CA LEU A 240 -25.74 -3.99 -19.65
C LEU A 240 -26.84 -3.37 -18.79
N THR A 241 -26.56 -2.29 -18.05
CA THR A 241 -27.59 -1.59 -17.26
C THR A 241 -28.68 -1.00 -18.15
N ALA A 242 -28.31 -0.43 -19.29
CA ALA A 242 -29.29 0.09 -20.24
C ALA A 242 -30.19 -1.01 -20.82
N ARG A 243 -29.62 -2.18 -21.16
CA ARG A 243 -30.39 -3.35 -21.62
C ARG A 243 -31.34 -3.87 -20.54
N MET A 244 -30.87 -4.01 -19.30
CA MET A 244 -31.72 -4.45 -18.18
C MET A 244 -32.89 -3.50 -17.92
N ASN A 245 -32.65 -2.18 -17.96
CA ASN A 245 -33.72 -1.20 -17.78
C ASN A 245 -34.75 -1.24 -18.94
N GLN A 246 -34.32 -1.49 -20.18
CA GLN A 246 -35.21 -1.67 -21.32
C GLN A 246 -36.03 -2.96 -21.25
N ASP A 247 -35.51 -4.00 -20.60
CA ASP A 247 -36.23 -5.26 -20.37
C ASP A 247 -37.26 -5.10 -19.24
N ASP A 248 -36.91 -4.40 -18.15
CA ASP A 248 -37.85 -4.10 -17.05
C ASP A 248 -39.02 -3.21 -17.51
N GLU A 249 -38.79 -2.23 -18.39
CA GLU A 249 -39.86 -1.42 -19.01
C GLU A 249 -40.78 -2.29 -19.89
N ARG A 250 -40.21 -3.22 -20.67
CA ARG A 250 -40.99 -4.15 -21.50
C ARG A 250 -41.85 -5.09 -20.68
N ASP A 251 -41.34 -5.61 -19.57
CA ASP A 251 -42.07 -6.52 -18.69
C ASP A 251 -43.13 -5.80 -17.84
N GLY A 252 -42.98 -4.48 -17.63
CA GLY A 252 -44.01 -3.61 -17.05
C GLY A 252 -45.22 -3.46 -17.97
N ASP A 253 -44.99 -3.19 -19.25
CA ASP A 253 -46.06 -3.00 -20.25
C ASP A 253 -46.89 -4.27 -20.50
N ILE A 254 -46.30 -5.46 -20.34
CA ILE A 254 -47.00 -6.75 -20.51
C ILE A 254 -48.01 -7.01 -19.39
N LYS A 255 -47.83 -6.42 -18.19
CA LYS A 255 -48.72 -6.62 -17.04
C LYS A 255 -49.95 -5.70 -17.02
N GLU A 256 -50.05 -4.75 -17.95
CA GLU A 256 -51.21 -3.85 -18.08
C GLU A 256 -52.21 -4.26 -19.17
N LEU A 257 -52.04 -5.44 -19.77
CA LEU A 257 -53.01 -6.01 -20.70
C LEU A 257 -54.10 -6.78 -19.91
N PRO A 258 -55.39 -6.37 -20.00
CA PRO A 258 -56.50 -6.96 -19.25
C PRO A 258 -56.88 -8.39 -19.67
#